data_AF-A0A1E3BK01-F1
#
_entry.id   AF-A0A1E3BK01-F1
#
_cell.length_a   1.000
_cell.length_b   1.000
_cell.length_c   1.000
_cell.angle_alpha   90.00
_cell.angle_beta   90.00
_cell.angle_gamma   90.00
#
_symmetry.space_group_name_H-M   'P 1'
#
loop_
_entity.id
_entity.type
_entity.pdbx_description
1 polymer ?
#
loop_
_entity_poly.entity_id
_entity_poly.type
_entity_poly.pdbx_seq_one_letter_code
_entity_poly.pdbx_strand_id
1 'polypeptide(L)'
;MVDAAYRIPGRDQLYIWSGRQYARIEFNQGTPAQAPQTSASSVDTVVPVPDHKDQLYVFFGGRYLKIKIDDNLNDTSVNSGARTIPSGWKSLEKAGFDTVDAAVVVPGTANQLYFFPGLEGWPNLVEAGFYGVDAIVESPGGGDVYYVFRGGQVC
;
A
#
# COMPACT_ATOMS: atom_id res chain seq x y z
N MET A 1 -7.49 12.17 -4.70
CA MET A 1 -7.44 10.76 -5.13
C MET A 1 -6.53 10.05 -4.15
N VAL A 2 -6.96 8.91 -3.60
CA VAL A 2 -6.13 8.13 -2.65
C VAL A 2 -5.30 7.17 -3.49
N ASP A 3 -3.98 7.10 -3.32
CA ASP A 3 -3.09 6.22 -4.09
C ASP A 3 -2.48 5.10 -3.25
N ALA A 4 -2.67 5.12 -1.92
CA ALA A 4 -2.42 3.97 -1.05
C ALA A 4 -3.12 4.20 0.30
N ALA A 5 -3.37 3.12 1.03
CA ALA A 5 -3.82 3.20 2.41
C ALA A 5 -3.24 2.05 3.24
N TYR A 6 -2.93 2.31 4.50
CA TYR A 6 -2.40 1.31 5.43
C TYR A 6 -2.94 1.53 6.82
N ARG A 7 -3.59 0.50 7.38
CA ARG A 7 -4.06 0.50 8.76
C ARG A 7 -2.89 0.19 9.70
N ILE A 8 -2.76 0.95 10.77
CA ILE A 8 -1.75 0.71 11.81
C ILE A 8 -2.24 -0.44 12.71
N PRO A 9 -1.52 -1.58 12.78
CA PRO A 9 -1.95 -2.72 13.59
C PRO A 9 -2.11 -2.34 15.06
N GLY A 10 -3.22 -2.77 15.66
CA GLY A 10 -3.52 -2.48 17.07
C GLY A 10 -3.94 -1.03 17.36
N ARG A 11 -4.17 -0.21 16.32
CA ARG A 11 -4.68 1.17 16.47
C ARG A 11 -5.90 1.40 15.58
N ASP A 12 -6.75 2.33 16.00
CA ASP A 12 -7.85 2.86 15.19
C ASP A 12 -7.38 4.00 14.29
N GLN A 13 -6.22 3.81 13.65
CA GLN A 13 -5.57 4.82 12.81
C GLN A 13 -5.13 4.21 11.49
N LEU A 14 -5.22 4.98 10.41
CA LEU A 14 -4.66 4.61 9.11
C LEU A 14 -3.89 5.76 8.47
N TYR A 15 -2.93 5.40 7.62
CA TYR A 15 -2.29 6.33 6.70
C TYR A 15 -2.99 6.25 5.34
N ILE A 16 -3.22 7.41 4.73
CA ILE A 16 -3.74 7.57 3.38
C ILE A 16 -2.73 8.37 2.58
N TRP A 17 -2.29 7.86 1.44
CA TRP A 17 -1.40 8.55 0.52
C TRP A 17 -2.18 9.19 -0.63
N SER A 18 -1.71 10.35 -1.07
CA SER A 18 -2.14 11.05 -2.29
C SER A 18 -0.92 11.76 -2.90
N GLY A 19 -0.45 11.24 -4.02
CA GLY A 19 0.78 11.59 -4.69
C GLY A 19 1.97 11.43 -3.76
N ARG A 20 2.60 12.57 -3.44
CA ARG A 20 3.79 12.65 -2.57
C ARG A 20 3.46 12.93 -1.11
N GLN A 21 2.19 13.10 -0.81
CA GLN A 21 1.70 13.47 0.50
C GLN A 21 0.96 12.29 1.12
N TYR A 22 0.90 12.28 2.44
CA TYR A 22 0.01 11.39 3.15
C TYR A 22 -0.60 12.07 4.37
N ALA A 23 -1.75 11.56 4.78
CA ALA A 23 -2.46 11.98 5.97
C ALA A 23 -2.66 10.79 6.89
N ARG A 24 -2.68 11.05 8.20
CA ARG A 24 -3.06 10.08 9.22
C ARG A 24 -4.50 10.38 9.65
N ILE A 25 -5.36 9.38 9.61
CA ILE A 25 -6.77 9.51 9.98
C ILE A 25 -7.08 8.52 11.10
N GLU A 26 -7.82 8.97 12.12
CA GLU A 26 -8.39 8.07 13.11
C GLU A 26 -9.77 7.61 12.63
N PHE A 27 -10.08 6.31 12.71
CA PHE A 27 -11.38 5.78 12.27
C PHE A 27 -12.56 6.43 13.00
N ASN A 28 -12.33 6.94 14.21
CA ASN A 28 -13.36 7.52 15.07
C ASN A 28 -13.44 9.06 14.98
N GLN A 29 -12.48 9.72 14.31
CA GLN A 29 -12.46 11.18 14.13
C GLN A 29 -12.06 11.53 12.69
N GLY A 30 -13.02 12.05 11.92
CA GLY A 30 -12.84 12.45 10.52
C GLY A 30 -11.93 13.65 10.28
N THR A 31 -10.99 13.95 11.18
CA THR A 31 -10.00 15.03 11.03
C THR A 31 -8.64 14.44 10.65
N PRO A 32 -8.21 14.58 9.38
CA PRO A 32 -6.89 14.14 8.95
C PRO A 32 -5.79 14.97 9.63
N ALA A 33 -4.82 14.30 10.25
CA ALA A 33 -3.56 14.92 10.66
C ALA A 33 -2.56 14.85 9.48
N GLN A 34 -1.97 15.99 9.12
CA GLN A 34 -1.02 16.09 8.01
C GLN A 34 0.37 15.62 8.46
N ALA A 35 0.98 14.73 7.67
CA ALA A 35 2.26 14.11 7.99
C ALA A 35 3.35 14.56 6.99
N PRO A 36 4.66 14.39 7.31
CA PRO A 36 5.75 14.94 6.50
C PRO A 36 5.74 14.44 5.05
N GLN A 37 6.09 15.31 4.11
CA GLN A 37 6.20 14.97 2.69
C GLN A 37 7.34 13.97 2.48
N THR A 38 7.08 12.87 1.78
CA THR A 38 8.16 11.99 1.34
C THR A 38 8.73 12.53 0.03
N SER A 39 10.04 12.38 -0.19
CA SER A 39 10.71 12.78 -1.44
C SER A 39 10.49 11.80 -2.59
N ALA A 40 9.58 10.82 -2.43
CA ALA A 40 9.24 9.87 -3.48
C ALA A 40 8.43 10.55 -4.60
N SER A 41 8.48 9.98 -5.82
CA SER A 41 7.39 10.15 -6.80
C SER A 41 6.06 9.68 -6.18
N SER A 42 4.92 9.87 -6.86
CA SER A 42 3.63 9.38 -6.36
C SER A 42 3.76 7.94 -5.84
N VAL A 43 3.28 7.71 -4.62
CA VAL A 43 3.22 6.35 -4.05
C VAL A 43 2.15 5.60 -4.80
N ASP A 44 2.46 4.40 -5.28
CA ASP A 44 1.51 3.56 -6.01
C ASP A 44 0.86 2.55 -5.07
N THR A 45 1.59 2.01 -4.08
CA THR A 45 1.00 1.15 -3.06
C THR A 45 1.87 1.00 -1.82
N VAL A 46 1.25 0.64 -0.69
CA VAL A 46 1.91 0.35 0.59
C VAL A 46 1.38 -0.96 1.15
N VAL A 47 2.28 -1.86 1.56
CA VAL A 47 1.93 -3.17 2.12
C VAL A 47 2.86 -3.50 3.28
N PRO A 48 2.38 -4.12 4.37
CA PRO A 48 3.26 -4.52 5.46
C PRO A 48 4.28 -5.55 5.00
N VAL A 49 5.44 -5.51 5.63
CA VAL A 49 6.46 -6.53 5.44
C VAL A 49 6.03 -7.75 6.24
N PRO A 50 5.92 -8.94 5.60
CA PRO A 50 5.74 -10.21 6.28
C PRO A 50 6.56 -10.35 7.56
N ASP A 51 5.92 -10.83 8.63
CA ASP A 51 6.52 -11.04 9.96
C ASP A 51 7.12 -9.80 10.66
N HIS A 52 6.99 -8.60 10.08
CA HIS A 52 7.51 -7.36 10.64
C HIS A 52 6.39 -6.32 10.83
N LYS A 53 5.82 -6.29 12.04
CA LYS A 53 4.65 -5.45 12.40
C LYS A 53 4.88 -3.94 12.25
N ASP A 54 6.14 -3.53 12.23
CA ASP A 54 6.59 -2.14 12.21
C ASP A 54 7.23 -1.73 10.88
N GLN A 55 7.20 -2.59 9.86
CA GLN A 55 7.86 -2.32 8.58
C GLN A 55 6.90 -2.41 7.41
N LEU A 56 7.10 -1.53 6.43
CA LEU A 56 6.28 -1.41 5.24
C LEU A 56 7.15 -1.46 3.99
N TYR A 57 6.65 -2.10 2.94
CA TYR A 57 7.09 -1.86 1.59
C TYR A 57 6.26 -0.73 0.98
N VAL A 58 6.93 0.27 0.42
CA VAL A 58 6.32 1.40 -0.30
C VAL A 58 6.76 1.31 -1.75
N PHE A 59 5.83 1.05 -2.66
CA PHE A 59 6.08 0.91 -4.09
C PHE A 59 5.76 2.22 -4.82
N PHE A 60 6.57 2.52 -5.85
CA PHE A 60 6.40 3.68 -6.73
C PHE A 60 7.17 3.46 -8.04
N GLY A 61 6.47 3.57 -9.17
CA GLY A 61 6.93 3.11 -10.47
C GLY A 61 7.50 1.69 -10.41
N GLY A 62 8.67 1.50 -11.05
CA GLY A 62 9.40 0.23 -11.01
C GLY A 62 10.29 0.02 -9.77
N ARG A 63 10.02 0.73 -8.67
CA ARG A 63 10.89 0.76 -7.48
C ARG A 63 10.09 0.56 -6.20
N TYR A 64 10.81 0.24 -5.12
CA TYR A 64 10.26 0.18 -3.79
C TYR A 64 11.27 0.64 -2.72
N LEU A 65 10.73 1.12 -1.60
CA LEU A 65 11.43 1.38 -0.34
C LEU A 65 10.93 0.42 0.73
N LYS A 66 11.81 0.07 1.67
CA LYS A 66 11.43 -0.60 2.90
C LYS A 66 11.58 0.43 4.03
N ILE A 67 10.50 0.76 4.69
CA ILE A 67 10.50 1.72 5.80
C ILE A 67 10.11 1.02 7.10
N LYS A 68 10.52 1.60 8.22
CA LYS A 68 10.12 1.21 9.57
C LYS A 68 9.38 2.37 10.22
N ILE A 69 8.25 2.09 10.86
CA ILE A 69 7.47 3.04 11.67
C ILE A 69 7.70 2.71 13.15
N ASP A 70 8.20 3.65 13.94
CA ASP A 70 8.39 3.45 15.38
C ASP A 70 7.09 3.64 16.19
N ASP A 71 7.14 3.41 17.51
CA ASP A 71 5.97 3.57 18.40
C ASP A 71 5.43 5.00 18.44
N ASN A 72 6.31 5.98 18.15
CA ASN A 72 5.98 7.40 18.06
C ASN A 72 5.49 7.80 16.65
N LEU A 73 5.34 6.83 15.75
CA LEU A 73 4.87 6.99 14.38
C LEU A 73 5.84 7.77 13.47
N ASN A 74 7.14 7.77 13.78
CA ASN A 74 8.16 8.30 12.88
C ASN A 74 8.61 7.21 11.90
N ASP A 75 8.75 7.59 10.63
CA ASP A 75 9.25 6.72 9.59
C ASP A 75 10.77 6.83 9.43
N THR A 76 11.41 5.69 9.18
CA THR A 76 12.83 5.61 8.85
C THR A 76 13.06 4.63 7.72
N SER A 77 13.98 4.94 6.81
CA SER A 77 14.35 4.01 5.74
C SER A 77 15.17 2.85 6.30
N VAL A 78 14.76 1.61 6.01
CA VAL A 78 15.47 0.38 6.40
C VAL A 78 16.60 0.08 5.41
N ASN A 79 16.42 0.43 4.14
CA ASN A 79 17.42 0.28 3.09
C ASN A 79 18.07 1.63 2.71
N SER A 80 19.31 1.56 2.24
CA SER A 80 19.99 2.72 1.63
C SER A 80 19.39 3.02 0.26
N GLY A 81 18.29 3.77 0.27
CA GLY A 81 17.58 4.23 -0.92
C GLY A 81 16.74 3.17 -1.63
N ALA A 82 16.00 3.64 -2.65
CA ALA A 82 15.01 2.87 -3.38
C ALA A 82 15.63 1.77 -4.24
N ARG A 83 15.09 0.55 -4.14
CA ARG A 83 15.50 -0.62 -4.92
C ARG A 83 14.56 -0.81 -6.10
N THR A 84 15.04 -1.40 -7.20
CA THR A 84 14.15 -1.79 -8.31
C THR A 84 13.36 -3.03 -7.91
N ILE A 85 12.11 -3.15 -8.36
CA ILE A 85 11.27 -4.32 -8.08
C ILE A 85 11.98 -5.63 -8.48
N PRO A 86 12.59 -5.75 -9.68
CA PRO A 86 13.31 -6.97 -10.07
C PRO A 86 14.52 -7.32 -9.18
N SER A 87 15.12 -6.35 -8.48
CA SER A 87 16.23 -6.62 -7.58
C SER A 87 15.80 -7.26 -6.25
N GLY A 88 14.58 -7.00 -5.80
CA GLY A 88 14.03 -7.52 -4.55
C GLY A 88 13.03 -8.66 -4.70
N TRP A 89 12.33 -8.70 -5.83
CA TRP A 89 11.14 -9.52 -6.04
C TRP A 89 11.29 -10.37 -7.30
N LYS A 90 12.11 -11.43 -7.21
CA LYS A 90 12.40 -12.32 -8.35
C LYS A 90 11.17 -13.05 -8.90
N SER A 91 10.17 -13.30 -8.06
CA SER A 91 8.87 -13.84 -8.51
C SER A 91 8.10 -12.85 -9.38
N LEU A 92 8.12 -11.55 -9.02
CA LEU A 92 7.47 -10.49 -9.80
C LEU A 92 8.19 -10.25 -11.12
N GLU A 93 9.52 -10.25 -11.13
CA GLU A 93 10.33 -10.21 -12.36
C GLU A 93 9.96 -11.36 -13.31
N LYS A 94 9.87 -12.59 -12.79
CA LYS A 94 9.47 -13.77 -13.59
C LYS A 94 8.02 -13.68 -14.09
N ALA A 95 7.16 -13.01 -13.36
CA ALA A 95 5.76 -12.79 -13.74
C ALA A 95 5.58 -11.62 -14.73
N GLY A 96 6.66 -10.91 -15.09
CA GLY A 96 6.61 -9.76 -16.01
C GLY A 96 6.09 -8.47 -15.37
N PHE A 97 6.17 -8.34 -14.04
CA PHE A 97 5.74 -7.14 -13.35
C PHE A 97 6.84 -6.07 -13.42
N ASP A 98 6.55 -4.99 -14.14
CA ASP A 98 7.38 -3.79 -14.16
C ASP A 98 6.95 -2.77 -13.08
N THR A 99 5.70 -2.82 -12.63
CA THR A 99 5.13 -1.99 -11.56
C THR A 99 4.18 -2.81 -10.66
N VAL A 100 3.85 -2.25 -9.50
CA VAL A 100 2.83 -2.80 -8.60
C VAL A 100 1.86 -1.66 -8.27
N ASP A 101 0.59 -1.86 -8.60
CA ASP A 101 -0.49 -0.88 -8.42
C ASP A 101 -1.24 -1.11 -7.11
N ALA A 102 -1.37 -2.37 -6.70
CA ALA A 102 -1.87 -2.71 -5.38
C ALA A 102 -1.18 -3.95 -4.82
N ALA A 103 -1.15 -4.06 -3.49
CA ALA A 103 -0.72 -5.26 -2.80
C ALA A 103 -1.48 -5.43 -1.49
N VAL A 104 -1.72 -6.68 -1.09
CA VAL A 104 -2.43 -6.99 0.15
C VAL A 104 -1.89 -8.28 0.76
N VAL A 105 -1.91 -8.39 2.08
CA VAL A 105 -1.60 -9.64 2.80
C VAL A 105 -2.68 -10.67 2.48
N VAL A 106 -2.27 -11.91 2.19
CA VAL A 106 -3.23 -13.00 2.01
C VAL A 106 -3.90 -13.26 3.35
N PRO A 107 -5.25 -13.17 3.44
CA PRO A 107 -5.96 -13.36 4.68
C PRO A 107 -5.63 -14.71 5.33
N GLY A 108 -5.48 -14.70 6.66
CA GLY A 108 -5.10 -15.89 7.43
C GLY A 108 -3.63 -16.30 7.31
N THR A 109 -2.78 -15.53 6.61
CA THR A 109 -1.34 -15.78 6.53
C THR A 109 -0.54 -14.59 7.05
N ALA A 110 0.63 -14.84 7.65
CA ALA A 110 1.55 -13.79 8.07
C ALA A 110 2.63 -13.47 7.03
N ASN A 111 2.74 -14.31 5.99
CA ASN A 111 3.92 -14.33 5.12
C ASN A 111 3.64 -14.39 3.61
N GLN A 112 2.38 -14.21 3.19
CA GLN A 112 2.02 -14.19 1.78
C GLN A 112 1.36 -12.87 1.41
N LEU A 113 1.65 -12.40 0.20
CA LEU A 113 1.09 -11.17 -0.36
C LEU A 113 0.50 -11.47 -1.73
N TYR A 114 -0.68 -10.93 -2.02
CA TYR A 114 -1.16 -10.76 -3.39
C TYR A 114 -0.61 -9.45 -3.96
N PHE A 115 -0.14 -9.49 -5.19
CA PHE A 115 0.31 -8.32 -5.95
C PHE A 115 -0.57 -8.15 -7.18
N PHE A 116 -0.94 -6.91 -7.45
CA PHE A 116 -1.77 -6.52 -8.58
C PHE A 116 -0.94 -5.60 -9.49
N PRO A 117 -0.72 -5.96 -10.75
CA PRO A 117 -0.01 -5.12 -11.71
C PRO A 117 -0.93 -3.99 -12.18
N GLY A 118 -0.33 -2.93 -12.73
CA GLY A 118 -1.08 -1.89 -13.45
C GLY A 118 -1.86 -2.47 -14.65
N LEU A 119 -2.99 -1.85 -15.01
CA LEU A 119 -4.11 -2.49 -15.71
C LEU A 119 -3.97 -2.75 -17.22
N GLU A 120 -2.78 -2.99 -17.75
CA GLU A 120 -2.74 -3.59 -19.08
C GLU A 120 -3.18 -5.07 -19.07
N GLY A 121 -3.36 -5.69 -17.90
CA GLY A 121 -3.48 -7.16 -17.76
C GLY A 121 -4.80 -7.79 -17.30
N TRP A 122 -5.88 -7.05 -16.98
CA TRP A 122 -7.08 -7.64 -16.35
C TRP A 122 -8.37 -7.45 -17.15
N PRO A 123 -8.60 -8.23 -18.23
CA PRO A 123 -9.79 -8.10 -19.09
C PRO A 123 -11.12 -8.12 -18.32
N ASN A 124 -11.25 -9.05 -17.37
CA ASN A 124 -12.50 -9.24 -16.61
C ASN A 124 -12.81 -8.06 -15.66
N LEU A 125 -11.80 -7.33 -15.19
CA LEU A 125 -12.00 -6.13 -14.36
C LEU A 125 -12.31 -4.91 -15.24
N VAL A 126 -11.64 -4.79 -16.38
CA VAL A 126 -11.94 -3.77 -17.39
C VAL A 126 -13.39 -3.89 -17.88
N GLU A 127 -13.87 -5.12 -18.12
CA GLU A 127 -15.27 -5.40 -18.49
C GLU A 127 -16.26 -5.05 -17.37
N ALA A 128 -15.88 -5.22 -16.11
CA ALA A 128 -16.67 -4.77 -14.96
C ALA A 128 -16.55 -3.25 -14.71
N GLY A 129 -15.90 -2.51 -15.61
CA GLY A 129 -15.71 -1.07 -15.54
C GLY A 129 -14.69 -0.64 -14.48
N PHE A 130 -13.85 -1.54 -14.00
CA PHE A 130 -12.74 -1.27 -13.08
C PHE A 130 -11.46 -1.04 -13.87
N TYR A 131 -10.99 0.21 -13.86
CA TYR A 131 -9.75 0.65 -14.49
C TYR A 131 -8.68 0.97 -13.44
N GLY A 132 -8.72 0.32 -12.26
CA GLY A 132 -7.72 0.48 -11.20
C GLY A 132 -8.22 0.19 -9.80
N VAL A 133 -7.27 -0.15 -8.94
CA VAL A 133 -7.43 -0.23 -7.49
C VAL A 133 -6.38 0.68 -6.90
N ASP A 134 -6.81 1.83 -6.37
CA ASP A 134 -5.86 2.83 -5.90
C ASP A 134 -5.40 2.56 -4.47
N ALA A 135 -6.20 1.84 -3.66
CA ALA A 135 -5.74 1.32 -2.37
C ALA A 135 -6.61 0.16 -1.89
N ILE A 136 -6.00 -0.73 -1.11
CA ILE A 136 -6.70 -1.78 -0.36
C ILE A 136 -6.29 -1.66 1.10
N VAL A 137 -7.25 -1.61 2.03
CA VAL A 137 -6.96 -1.59 3.46
C VAL A 137 -7.86 -2.57 4.21
N GLU A 138 -7.29 -3.28 5.18
CA GLU A 138 -8.04 -4.18 6.06
C GLU A 138 -9.05 -3.41 6.93
N SER A 139 -10.25 -3.97 7.08
CA SER A 139 -11.28 -3.37 7.93
C SER A 139 -10.91 -3.40 9.42
N PRO A 140 -11.39 -2.42 10.23
CA PRO A 140 -11.13 -2.36 11.66
C PRO A 140 -11.58 -3.60 12.43
N GLY A 141 -12.72 -4.18 12.03
CA GLY A 141 -13.36 -5.31 12.69
C GLY A 141 -12.64 -6.64 12.51
N GLY A 142 -11.66 -6.71 11.61
CA GLY A 142 -11.03 -7.98 11.22
C GLY A 142 -12.02 -8.90 10.51
N GLY A 143 -11.56 -10.12 10.21
CA GLY A 143 -12.21 -10.99 9.23
C GLY A 143 -11.89 -10.48 7.82
N ASP A 144 -11.92 -11.38 6.83
CA ASP A 144 -11.42 -11.20 5.45
C ASP A 144 -12.20 -10.12 4.65
N VAL A 145 -12.25 -8.90 5.17
CA VAL A 145 -13.02 -7.75 4.73
C VAL A 145 -12.05 -6.58 4.57
N TYR A 146 -12.00 -6.05 3.36
CA TYR A 146 -11.09 -5.01 2.94
C TYR A 146 -11.88 -3.86 2.33
N TYR A 147 -11.51 -2.62 2.65
CA TYR A 147 -11.98 -1.45 1.91
C TYR A 147 -11.09 -1.26 0.68
N VAL A 148 -11.74 -1.07 -0.47
CA VAL A 148 -11.06 -0.83 -1.74
C VAL A 148 -11.36 0.60 -2.17
N PHE A 149 -10.33 1.40 -2.40
CA PHE A 149 -10.44 2.77 -2.84
C PHE A 149 -10.24 2.86 -4.35
N ARG A 150 -11.09 3.66 -5.00
CA ARG A 150 -11.04 3.92 -6.43
C ARG A 150 -11.49 5.34 -6.76
N GLY A 151 -10.61 6.13 -7.36
CA GLY A 151 -10.83 7.51 -7.74
C GLY A 151 -11.29 8.38 -6.56
N GLY A 152 -12.49 8.97 -6.70
CA GLY A 152 -13.17 9.74 -5.65
C GLY A 152 -14.21 8.93 -4.86
N GLN A 153 -14.29 7.61 -5.04
CA GLN A 153 -15.31 6.75 -4.44
C GLN A 153 -14.67 5.67 -3.55
N VAL A 154 -15.36 5.34 -2.46
CA VAL A 154 -15.07 4.19 -1.59
C VAL A 154 -16.13 3.13 -1.92
N CYS A 155 -15.71 1.91 -2.23
CA CYS A 155 -16.60 0.79 -2.59
C CYS A 155 -16.67 -0.24 -1.46
#